data_AF-A0A973LQT4-F1
#
_entry.id   AF-A0A973LQT4-F1
#
_cell.length_a   1.000
_cell.length_b   1.000
_cell.length_c   1.000
_cell.angle_alpha   90.00
_cell.angle_beta   90.00
_cell.angle_gamma   90.00
#
_symmetry.space_group_name_H-M   'P 1'
#
loop_
_entity.id
_entity.type
_entity.pdbx_description
1 polymer ?
#
loop_
_entity_poly.entity_id
_entity_poly.type
_entity_poly.pdbx_seq_one_letter_code
_entity_poly.pdbx_strand_id
1 'polypeptide(L)'
;TDQLDEVTRYVGGEAPTLNRMGGADWAKAKSRAKKAVKEIAGELIRLYSARMASPGHAFGADTPWQREMEDAFPYAETGDQLEAIDEVKRDMERGIPMDRLICGDVGYGKTEIAVRAAFKAVQDGKQVAVLVPTTLLVQQHMSTFAERFSSFPVAIRPVSRFQTDGEVKGTLEGLRSGAIDVVIGTHRLLSPEVRFKDLGLIIIDEEQRFGVEHKEAMKHLRTQVDVLAMSATPIPRTLEMGLTGIREMSTILTPPEERHPILTFVGPYEEKQIGAAIRRELMRDGQIFFVHNRVASINRVAARLRELVPEARIAVAHGQMNEHQLEKIMVGFWEREYDLLVSTTIVESGLDVPNANTLIVDRADNYGLSQLHQLRGRVGRGRERGYAYFLYPPEKPLTETAHERLATISQHTEMGAGMYVAMKDLEIRGAGNVLGAEQSGFIAGVGFDLYVRLMAEAVQEQKAKLSGAAVTEEQPDVKVELPINAHIPHDYVTSERLRLEAYKRIAAISAPIHIDEVREELTDRYGKPPVEVDNLLEVARFRIRARSAGLTDVTLQGQNIKFGPARLKESQQVRLDRLYKKAIYKQAAETLLVPVPKTKPLGGQPLRDLDLLKWCGDLVEAMFLEPARVS
;
A
#
# COMPACT_ATOMS: atom_id res chain seq x y z
N THR A 1 23.71 -10.71 -14.89
CA THR A 1 22.23 -10.73 -14.90
C THR A 1 21.68 -11.34 -13.61
N ASP A 2 22.40 -12.27 -12.98
CA ASP A 2 21.91 -12.99 -11.78
C ASP A 2 21.88 -12.18 -10.48
N GLN A 3 22.37 -10.93 -10.47
CA GLN A 3 22.30 -9.98 -9.34
C GLN A 3 21.28 -8.85 -9.60
N LEU A 4 20.30 -9.08 -10.47
CA LEU A 4 19.26 -8.08 -10.79
C LEU A 4 18.27 -7.82 -9.64
N ASP A 5 18.25 -8.71 -8.66
CA ASP A 5 17.53 -8.61 -7.39
C ASP A 5 18.12 -7.54 -6.44
N GLU A 6 19.43 -7.27 -6.56
CA GLU A 6 20.10 -6.12 -5.94
C GLU A 6 19.79 -4.79 -6.65
N VAL A 7 19.25 -4.84 -7.88
CA VAL A 7 18.94 -3.66 -8.70
C VAL A 7 17.48 -3.24 -8.54
N THR A 8 17.28 -2.21 -7.73
CA THR A 8 15.97 -1.59 -7.52
C THR A 8 15.88 -0.27 -8.26
N ARG A 9 14.71 0.03 -8.84
CA ARG A 9 14.45 1.36 -9.37
C ARG A 9 14.48 2.34 -8.20
N TYR A 10 15.29 3.39 -8.31
CA TYR A 10 15.34 4.42 -7.27
C TYR A 10 14.03 5.20 -7.24
N VAL A 11 13.41 5.23 -6.06
CA VAL A 11 12.21 6.01 -5.74
C VAL A 11 12.52 6.75 -4.44
N GLY A 12 12.83 8.05 -4.53
CA GLY A 12 13.35 8.80 -3.38
C GLY A 12 13.51 10.30 -3.57
N GLY A 13 13.61 10.79 -4.82
CA GLY A 13 13.77 12.21 -5.14
C GLY A 13 13.99 12.46 -6.64
N GLU A 14 13.79 13.70 -7.10
CA GLU A 14 13.99 14.10 -8.51
C GLU A 14 15.48 14.18 -8.92
N ALA A 15 16.40 14.41 -7.97
CA ALA A 15 17.83 14.54 -8.23
C ALA A 15 18.68 13.80 -7.18
N PRO A 16 18.87 12.46 -7.31
CA PRO A 16 19.71 11.71 -6.38
C PRO A 16 21.19 12.09 -6.49
N THR A 17 21.89 12.14 -5.37
CA THR A 17 23.34 12.28 -5.35
C THR A 17 23.99 10.96 -5.77
N LEU A 18 24.77 10.97 -6.85
CA LEU A 18 25.49 9.80 -7.32
C LEU A 18 26.61 9.41 -6.36
N ASN A 19 26.66 8.14 -5.98
CA ASN A 19 27.72 7.59 -5.14
C ASN A 19 28.92 7.16 -5.99
N ARG A 20 30.14 7.31 -5.45
CA ARG A 20 31.37 6.84 -6.10
C ARG A 20 31.53 5.32 -5.95
N MET A 21 31.85 4.62 -7.05
CA MET A 21 32.19 3.19 -6.99
C MET A 21 33.43 2.96 -6.11
N GLY A 22 33.34 2.01 -5.17
CA GLY A 22 34.39 1.72 -4.19
C GLY A 22 34.49 2.71 -3.01
N GLY A 23 33.63 3.73 -2.95
CA GLY A 23 33.58 4.68 -1.84
C GLY A 23 32.79 4.16 -0.62
N ALA A 24 33.09 4.69 0.56
CA ALA A 24 32.39 4.32 1.81
C ALA A 24 31.02 5.01 1.98
N ASP A 25 30.65 5.92 1.09
CA ASP A 25 29.46 6.77 1.23
C ASP A 25 28.16 5.98 1.19
N TRP A 26 28.04 5.00 0.28
CA TRP A 26 26.90 4.09 0.21
C TRP A 26 26.76 3.24 1.47
N ALA A 27 27.86 2.66 1.95
CA ALA A 27 27.86 1.85 3.17
C ALA A 27 27.44 2.68 4.41
N LYS A 28 27.90 3.94 4.48
CA LYS A 28 27.48 4.88 5.54
C LYS A 28 25.99 5.23 5.42
N ALA A 29 25.48 5.51 4.23
CA ALA A 29 24.06 5.80 4.00
C ALA A 29 23.17 4.60 4.40
N LYS A 30 23.53 3.38 3.95
CA LYS A 30 22.86 2.12 4.31
C LYS A 30 22.88 1.89 5.83
N SER A 31 24.03 2.11 6.48
CA SER A 31 24.16 1.95 7.94
C SER A 31 23.29 2.94 8.74
N ARG A 32 23.25 4.22 8.34
CA ARG A 32 22.38 5.23 8.96
C ARG A 32 20.90 4.88 8.79
N ALA A 33 20.50 4.49 7.58
CA ALA A 33 19.13 4.05 7.31
C ALA A 33 18.76 2.82 8.16
N LYS A 34 19.63 1.80 8.22
CA LYS A 34 19.42 0.60 9.05
C LYS A 34 19.29 0.94 10.53
N LYS A 35 20.05 1.90 11.05
CA LYS A 35 19.94 2.36 12.44
C LYS A 35 18.57 3.00 12.72
N ALA A 36 18.14 3.95 11.87
CA ALA A 36 16.85 4.62 12.02
C ALA A 36 15.67 3.64 11.91
N VAL A 37 15.74 2.72 10.94
CA VAL A 37 14.78 1.64 10.76
C VAL A 37 14.68 0.74 12.00
N LYS A 38 15.81 0.41 12.64
CA LYS A 38 15.83 -0.41 13.86
C LYS A 38 15.18 0.30 15.06
N GLU A 39 15.32 1.61 15.17
CA GLU A 39 14.66 2.42 16.20
C GLU A 39 13.13 2.40 16.00
N ILE A 40 12.67 2.63 14.77
CA ILE A 40 11.24 2.58 14.40
C ILE A 40 10.66 1.18 14.63
N ALA A 41 11.31 0.14 14.13
CA ALA A 41 10.89 -1.25 14.33
C ALA A 41 10.80 -1.59 15.83
N GLY A 42 11.73 -1.07 16.64
CA GLY A 42 11.69 -1.22 18.10
C GLY A 42 10.46 -0.55 18.74
N GLU A 43 10.10 0.66 18.34
CA GLU A 43 8.88 1.33 18.82
C GLU A 43 7.62 0.56 18.41
N LEU A 44 7.52 0.15 17.14
CA LEU A 44 6.39 -0.59 16.61
C LEU A 44 6.18 -1.93 17.33
N ILE A 45 7.27 -2.63 17.61
CA ILE A 45 7.23 -3.90 18.33
C ILE A 45 6.92 -3.72 19.81
N ARG A 46 7.36 -2.64 20.45
CA ARG A 46 6.90 -2.32 21.81
C ARG A 46 5.39 -2.14 21.87
N LEU A 47 4.82 -1.43 20.90
CA LEU A 47 3.35 -1.26 20.81
C LEU A 47 2.66 -2.61 20.56
N TYR A 48 3.17 -3.42 19.64
CA TYR A 48 2.64 -4.76 19.37
C TYR A 48 2.72 -5.69 20.59
N SER A 49 3.87 -5.73 21.28
CA SER A 49 4.06 -6.54 22.48
C SER A 49 3.20 -6.05 23.64
N ALA A 50 3.08 -4.72 23.83
CA ALA A 50 2.18 -4.16 24.82
C ALA A 50 0.73 -4.57 24.55
N ARG A 51 0.32 -4.58 23.27
CA ARG A 51 -1.00 -5.05 22.84
C ARG A 51 -1.21 -6.54 23.08
N MET A 52 -0.24 -7.39 22.74
CA MET A 52 -0.34 -8.84 23.01
C MET A 52 -0.35 -9.18 24.50
N ALA A 53 0.30 -8.36 25.33
CA ALA A 53 0.31 -8.51 26.78
C ALA A 53 -0.93 -7.91 27.47
N SER A 54 -1.65 -7.01 26.78
CA SER A 54 -2.89 -6.41 27.26
C SER A 54 -4.05 -7.39 27.03
N PRO A 55 -4.85 -7.73 28.06
CA PRO A 55 -6.06 -8.48 27.83
C PRO A 55 -7.05 -7.62 27.04
N GLY A 56 -7.40 -8.06 25.83
CA GLY A 56 -8.46 -7.44 25.02
C GLY A 56 -9.85 -7.93 25.45
N HIS A 57 -10.88 -7.33 24.86
CA HIS A 57 -12.24 -7.83 24.96
C HIS A 57 -12.53 -8.71 23.74
N ALA A 58 -12.65 -10.02 23.95
CA ALA A 58 -13.11 -10.92 22.90
C ALA A 58 -14.62 -10.76 22.73
N PHE A 59 -15.03 -10.13 21.63
CA PHE A 59 -16.43 -9.98 21.28
C PHE A 59 -17.07 -11.36 20.99
N GLY A 60 -18.35 -11.51 21.26
CA GLY A 60 -19.15 -12.69 21.01
C GLY A 60 -19.48 -12.88 19.54
N ALA A 61 -19.99 -14.07 19.20
CA ALA A 61 -20.46 -14.38 17.85
C ALA A 61 -21.66 -13.52 17.45
N ASP A 62 -21.88 -13.37 16.14
CA ASP A 62 -22.96 -12.55 15.61
C ASP A 62 -24.35 -13.00 16.08
N THR A 63 -25.15 -12.02 16.47
CA THR A 63 -26.53 -12.21 16.95
C THR A 63 -27.54 -12.20 15.78
N PRO A 64 -28.78 -12.65 15.98
CA PRO A 64 -29.82 -12.52 14.97
C PRO A 64 -30.05 -11.08 14.50
N TRP A 65 -29.99 -10.10 15.41
CA TRP A 65 -30.06 -8.67 15.05
C TRP A 65 -28.88 -8.21 14.21
N GLN A 66 -27.67 -8.75 14.42
CA GLN A 66 -26.53 -8.44 13.56
C GLN A 66 -26.84 -8.83 12.12
N ARG A 67 -27.37 -10.04 11.91
CA ARG A 67 -27.76 -10.51 10.57
C ARG A 67 -28.87 -9.68 9.96
N GLU A 68 -29.89 -9.32 10.74
CA GLU A 68 -30.97 -8.46 10.26
C GLU A 68 -30.48 -7.07 9.81
N MET A 69 -29.55 -6.46 10.57
CA MET A 69 -28.94 -5.19 10.21
C MET A 69 -28.05 -5.29 8.94
N GLU A 70 -27.37 -6.43 8.78
CA GLU A 70 -26.55 -6.73 7.59
C GLU A 70 -27.41 -6.98 6.35
N ASP A 71 -28.47 -7.79 6.48
CA ASP A 71 -29.44 -8.09 5.42
C ASP A 71 -30.25 -6.86 4.98
N ALA A 72 -30.39 -5.87 5.86
CA ALA A 72 -31.02 -4.58 5.54
C ALA A 72 -30.13 -3.66 4.68
N PHE A 73 -28.89 -4.05 4.37
CA PHE A 73 -28.02 -3.28 3.50
C PHE A 73 -28.56 -3.27 2.07
N PRO A 74 -28.84 -2.09 1.47
CA PRO A 74 -29.55 -2.02 0.19
C PRO A 74 -28.68 -2.33 -1.03
N TYR A 75 -27.38 -2.58 -0.86
CA TYR A 75 -26.44 -2.85 -1.95
C TYR A 75 -25.86 -4.25 -1.81
N ALA A 76 -25.55 -4.91 -2.93
CA ALA A 76 -24.81 -6.17 -2.91
C ALA A 76 -23.34 -5.91 -2.57
N GLU A 77 -22.81 -6.63 -1.60
CA GLU A 77 -21.41 -6.55 -1.21
C GLU A 77 -20.50 -7.22 -2.24
N THR A 78 -19.30 -6.66 -2.40
CA THR A 78 -18.25 -7.27 -3.24
C THR A 78 -17.52 -8.38 -2.47
N GLY A 79 -16.83 -9.28 -3.19
CA GLY A 79 -16.00 -10.32 -2.56
C GLY A 79 -14.98 -9.73 -1.57
N ASP A 80 -14.27 -8.68 -1.99
CA ASP A 80 -13.29 -7.97 -1.15
C ASP A 80 -13.93 -7.35 0.11
N GLN A 81 -15.17 -6.86 0.00
CA GLN A 81 -15.91 -6.31 1.15
C GLN A 81 -16.27 -7.41 2.15
N LEU A 82 -16.79 -8.54 1.66
CA LEU A 82 -17.15 -9.69 2.50
C LEU A 82 -15.92 -10.23 3.24
N GLU A 83 -14.79 -10.40 2.53
CA GLU A 83 -13.54 -10.83 3.14
C GLU A 83 -13.07 -9.85 4.23
N ALA A 84 -13.08 -8.55 3.95
CA ALA A 84 -12.70 -7.53 4.93
C ALA A 84 -13.65 -7.48 6.15
N ILE A 85 -14.95 -7.72 5.96
CA ILE A 85 -15.93 -7.81 7.05
C ILE A 85 -15.63 -9.02 7.93
N ASP A 86 -15.41 -10.19 7.33
CA ASP A 86 -15.12 -11.42 8.05
C ASP A 86 -13.80 -11.33 8.81
N GLU A 87 -12.77 -10.72 8.22
CA GLU A 87 -11.49 -10.46 8.89
C GLU A 87 -11.64 -9.54 10.11
N VAL A 88 -12.39 -8.44 9.97
CA VAL A 88 -12.65 -7.51 11.09
C VAL A 88 -13.40 -8.23 12.21
N LYS A 89 -14.47 -8.97 11.91
CA LYS A 89 -15.24 -9.71 12.92
C LYS A 89 -14.41 -10.78 13.60
N ARG A 90 -13.61 -11.52 12.83
CA ARG A 90 -12.70 -12.54 13.37
C ARG A 90 -11.66 -11.94 14.31
N ASP A 91 -11.15 -10.75 14.02
CA ASP A 91 -10.21 -10.07 14.89
C ASP A 91 -10.87 -9.59 16.19
N MET A 92 -12.08 -9.04 16.10
CA MET A 92 -12.88 -8.65 17.27
C MET A 92 -13.18 -9.84 18.20
N GLU A 93 -13.33 -11.05 17.66
CA GLU A 93 -13.58 -12.25 18.46
C GLU A 93 -12.32 -12.78 19.19
N ARG A 94 -11.14 -12.20 18.94
CA ARG A 94 -9.89 -12.62 19.61
C ARG A 94 -9.74 -11.94 20.97
N GLY A 95 -9.06 -12.62 21.90
CA GLY A 95 -8.71 -12.05 23.21
C GLY A 95 -7.57 -11.00 23.19
N ILE A 96 -7.11 -10.59 22.00
CA ILE A 96 -6.04 -9.61 21.80
C ILE A 96 -6.65 -8.41 21.08
N PRO A 97 -6.40 -7.17 21.52
CA PRO A 97 -7.00 -6.00 20.88
C PRO A 97 -6.70 -5.93 19.37
N MET A 98 -7.72 -5.68 18.56
CA MET A 98 -7.60 -5.48 17.11
C MET A 98 -6.90 -4.14 16.80
N ASP A 99 -5.99 -4.11 15.81
CA ASP A 99 -5.58 -2.87 15.11
C ASP A 99 -5.52 -3.16 13.61
N ARG A 100 -6.64 -2.87 12.94
CA ARG A 100 -6.82 -3.14 11.51
C ARG A 100 -6.95 -1.85 10.72
N LEU A 101 -6.37 -1.84 9.52
CA LEU A 101 -6.55 -0.79 8.53
C LEU A 101 -7.34 -1.31 7.34
N ILE A 102 -8.47 -0.68 7.05
CA ILE A 102 -9.21 -0.86 5.81
C ILE A 102 -8.75 0.19 4.81
N CYS A 103 -8.20 -0.27 3.69
CA CYS A 103 -7.83 0.56 2.56
C CYS A 103 -8.73 0.25 1.38
N GLY A 104 -9.32 1.27 0.79
CA GLY A 104 -10.13 1.14 -0.40
C GLY A 104 -10.45 2.52 -0.93
N ASP A 105 -10.78 2.64 -2.21
CA ASP A 105 -11.08 3.96 -2.76
C ASP A 105 -12.33 4.56 -2.09
N VAL A 106 -12.49 5.86 -2.25
CA VAL A 106 -13.68 6.59 -1.83
C VAL A 106 -14.93 5.92 -2.43
N GLY A 107 -15.95 5.61 -1.63
CA GLY A 107 -17.18 4.98 -2.11
C GLY A 107 -17.16 3.44 -2.21
N TYR A 108 -16.07 2.77 -1.81
CA TYR A 108 -15.97 1.31 -1.82
C TYR A 108 -16.59 0.63 -0.58
N GLY A 109 -17.54 1.29 0.09
CA GLY A 109 -18.23 0.73 1.25
C GLY A 109 -17.38 0.59 2.52
N LYS A 110 -16.28 1.35 2.68
CA LYS A 110 -15.49 1.33 3.95
C LYS A 110 -16.35 1.61 5.18
N THR A 111 -17.25 2.60 5.07
CA THR A 111 -18.20 2.96 6.13
C THR A 111 -19.13 1.80 6.49
N GLU A 112 -19.45 0.91 5.53
CA GLU A 112 -20.27 -0.27 5.80
C GLU A 112 -19.61 -1.22 6.79
N ILE A 113 -18.33 -1.48 6.57
CA ILE A 113 -17.52 -2.32 7.46
C ILE A 113 -17.47 -1.73 8.87
N ALA A 114 -17.31 -0.41 8.96
CA ALA A 114 -17.35 0.32 10.23
C ALA A 114 -18.72 0.23 10.93
N VAL A 115 -19.83 0.36 10.20
CA VAL A 115 -21.19 0.21 10.76
C VAL A 115 -21.40 -1.19 11.31
N ARG A 116 -20.98 -2.23 10.59
CA ARG A 116 -21.09 -3.64 11.04
C ARG A 116 -20.26 -3.93 12.28
N ALA A 117 -19.02 -3.46 12.31
CA ALA A 117 -18.16 -3.59 13.48
C ALA A 117 -18.73 -2.84 14.70
N ALA A 118 -19.24 -1.62 14.48
CA ALA A 118 -19.87 -0.84 15.55
C ALA A 118 -21.10 -1.54 16.12
N PHE A 119 -21.97 -2.08 15.27
CA PHE A 119 -23.18 -2.77 15.72
C PHE A 119 -22.84 -4.04 16.52
N LYS A 120 -21.84 -4.81 16.10
CA LYS A 120 -21.35 -5.99 16.84
C LYS A 120 -20.86 -5.59 18.24
N ALA A 121 -20.11 -4.50 18.33
CA ALA A 121 -19.63 -4.00 19.62
C ALA A 121 -20.77 -3.54 20.55
N VAL A 122 -21.78 -2.85 20.01
CA VAL A 122 -22.96 -2.42 20.78
C VAL A 122 -23.79 -3.60 21.26
N GLN A 123 -23.93 -4.65 20.45
CA GLN A 123 -24.67 -5.87 20.83
C GLN A 123 -24.05 -6.61 22.02
N ASP A 124 -22.73 -6.47 22.22
CA ASP A 124 -22.01 -6.98 23.39
C ASP A 124 -22.00 -6.00 24.57
N GLY A 125 -22.77 -4.91 24.49
CA GLY A 125 -22.88 -3.90 25.54
C GLY A 125 -21.68 -2.97 25.65
N LYS A 126 -20.82 -2.91 24.62
CA LYS A 126 -19.69 -1.99 24.57
C LYS A 126 -20.04 -0.69 23.85
N GLN A 127 -19.43 0.40 24.30
CA GLN A 127 -19.53 1.70 23.65
C GLN A 127 -18.55 1.79 22.47
N VAL A 128 -18.93 2.57 21.45
CA VAL A 128 -18.15 2.79 20.23
C VAL A 128 -17.87 4.29 20.05
N ALA A 129 -16.62 4.62 19.70
CA ALA A 129 -16.22 5.97 19.34
C ALA A 129 -15.79 6.05 17.88
N VAL A 130 -16.46 6.88 17.08
CA VAL A 130 -16.09 7.16 15.69
C VAL A 130 -15.41 8.52 15.62
N LEU A 131 -14.10 8.52 15.36
CA LEU A 131 -13.24 9.68 15.27
C LEU A 131 -13.07 10.12 13.82
N VAL A 132 -13.46 11.36 13.54
CA VAL A 132 -13.37 11.96 12.20
C VAL A 132 -12.68 13.33 12.24
N PRO A 133 -11.96 13.75 11.20
CA PRO A 133 -11.17 14.97 11.26
C PRO A 133 -11.98 16.27 11.16
N THR A 134 -13.19 16.22 10.60
CA THR A 134 -14.01 17.41 10.30
C THR A 134 -15.44 17.27 10.83
N THR A 135 -16.07 18.40 11.15
CA THR A 135 -17.47 18.49 11.58
C THR A 135 -18.46 18.00 10.52
N LEU A 136 -18.12 18.15 9.24
CA LEU A 136 -18.92 17.62 8.11
C LEU A 136 -18.94 16.10 8.09
N LEU A 137 -17.79 15.46 8.31
CA LEU A 137 -17.73 14.00 8.41
C LEU A 137 -18.51 13.49 9.63
N VAL A 138 -18.61 14.27 10.72
CA VAL A 138 -19.49 13.90 11.85
C VAL A 138 -20.93 13.79 11.38
N GLN A 139 -21.43 14.78 10.62
CA GLN A 139 -22.80 14.76 10.11
C GLN A 139 -23.02 13.62 9.10
N GLN A 140 -22.06 13.38 8.21
CA GLN A 140 -22.15 12.29 7.23
C GLN A 140 -22.24 10.91 7.90
N HIS A 141 -21.33 10.64 8.84
CA HIS A 141 -21.34 9.38 9.59
C HIS A 141 -22.60 9.29 10.46
N MET A 142 -23.02 10.39 11.10
CA MET A 142 -24.27 10.43 11.89
C MET A 142 -25.50 10.08 11.05
N SER A 143 -25.65 10.64 9.85
CA SER A 143 -26.75 10.30 8.94
C SER A 143 -26.73 8.81 8.59
N THR A 144 -25.56 8.28 8.20
CA THR A 144 -25.42 6.89 7.77
C THR A 144 -25.71 5.91 8.92
N PHE A 145 -25.14 6.17 10.10
CA PHE A 145 -25.33 5.34 11.28
C PHE A 145 -26.77 5.39 11.80
N ALA A 146 -27.41 6.58 11.80
CA ALA A 146 -28.81 6.71 12.22
C ALA A 146 -29.76 5.96 11.27
N GLU A 147 -29.55 6.05 9.97
CA GLU A 147 -30.35 5.34 8.97
C GLU A 147 -30.22 3.82 9.19
N ARG A 148 -28.99 3.33 9.34
CA ARG A 148 -28.71 1.90 9.49
C ARG A 148 -29.15 1.31 10.83
N PHE A 149 -29.12 2.09 11.90
CA PHE A 149 -29.57 1.64 13.22
C PHE A 149 -31.03 2.03 13.54
N SER A 150 -31.76 2.58 12.58
CA SER A 150 -33.14 3.09 12.77
C SER A 150 -34.13 2.07 13.32
N SER A 151 -33.92 0.78 13.03
CA SER A 151 -34.78 -0.33 13.49
C SER A 151 -34.33 -0.94 14.82
N PHE A 152 -33.27 -0.41 15.44
CA PHE A 152 -32.64 -0.98 16.64
C PHE A 152 -32.57 0.04 17.78
N PRO A 153 -32.59 -0.40 19.04
CA PRO A 153 -32.55 0.49 20.21
C PRO A 153 -31.11 0.97 20.51
N VAL A 154 -30.43 1.56 19.53
CA VAL A 154 -29.05 2.05 19.66
C VAL A 154 -29.05 3.57 19.81
N ALA A 155 -28.50 4.08 20.91
CA ALA A 155 -28.38 5.50 21.18
C ALA A 155 -27.10 6.08 20.57
N ILE A 156 -27.26 6.87 19.50
CA ILE A 156 -26.16 7.52 18.79
C ILE A 156 -26.17 9.03 19.05
N ARG A 157 -25.01 9.63 19.35
CA ARG A 157 -24.90 11.09 19.55
C ARG A 157 -23.69 11.69 18.81
N PRO A 158 -23.85 12.88 18.20
CA PRO A 158 -22.73 13.61 17.61
C PRO A 158 -22.01 14.50 18.63
N VAL A 159 -20.69 14.63 18.51
CA VAL A 159 -19.87 15.62 19.23
C VAL A 159 -18.99 16.39 18.26
N SER A 160 -19.42 17.60 17.94
CA SER A 160 -18.73 18.52 17.03
C SER A 160 -18.93 19.96 17.49
N ARG A 161 -18.55 20.92 16.64
CA ARG A 161 -18.80 22.35 16.89
C ARG A 161 -20.26 22.76 16.64
N PHE A 162 -21.05 21.92 15.98
CA PHE A 162 -22.47 22.21 15.71
C PHE A 162 -23.39 21.98 16.91
N GLN A 163 -22.95 21.19 17.88
CA GLN A 163 -23.71 20.96 19.10
C GLN A 163 -23.49 22.10 20.08
N THR A 164 -24.57 22.55 20.71
CA THR A 164 -24.54 23.50 21.82
C THR A 164 -23.80 22.91 23.03
N ASP A 165 -23.28 23.77 23.91
CA ASP A 165 -22.61 23.31 25.12
C ASP A 165 -23.51 22.45 26.02
N GLY A 166 -24.83 22.68 26.00
CA GLY A 166 -25.81 21.85 26.70
C GLY A 166 -25.90 20.44 26.13
N GLU A 167 -25.99 20.32 24.80
CA GLU A 167 -26.03 19.01 24.11
C GLU A 167 -24.74 18.23 24.28
N VAL A 168 -23.59 18.91 24.20
CA VAL A 168 -22.28 18.27 24.44
C VAL A 168 -22.20 17.77 25.88
N LYS A 169 -22.57 18.57 26.87
CA LYS A 169 -22.57 18.14 28.28
C LYS A 169 -23.47 16.92 28.50
N GLY A 170 -24.69 16.93 27.96
CA GLY A 170 -25.60 15.77 28.03
C GLY A 170 -25.02 14.53 27.35
N THR A 171 -24.31 14.71 26.23
CA THR A 171 -23.62 13.61 25.54
C THR A 171 -22.47 13.04 26.38
N LEU A 172 -21.64 13.89 26.98
CA LEU A 172 -20.55 13.44 27.85
C LEU A 172 -21.06 12.74 29.12
N GLU A 173 -22.18 13.18 29.68
CA GLU A 173 -22.82 12.52 30.82
C GLU A 173 -23.42 11.17 30.43
N GLY A 174 -24.08 11.08 29.27
CA GLY A 174 -24.60 9.83 28.72
C GLY A 174 -23.49 8.81 28.43
N LEU A 175 -22.33 9.26 27.95
CA LEU A 175 -21.16 8.39 27.76
C LEU A 175 -20.63 7.83 29.09
N ARG A 176 -20.63 8.63 30.16
CA ARG A 176 -20.21 8.21 31.51
C ARG A 176 -21.18 7.24 32.17
N SER A 177 -22.48 7.41 31.95
CA SER A 177 -23.51 6.52 32.50
C SER A 177 -23.71 5.24 31.67
N GLY A 178 -23.27 5.25 30.41
CA GLY A 178 -23.49 4.20 29.42
C GLY A 178 -24.87 4.27 28.77
N ALA A 179 -25.54 5.42 28.81
CA ALA A 179 -26.82 5.65 28.13
C ALA A 179 -26.64 5.96 26.62
N ILE A 180 -25.41 6.17 26.17
CA ILE A 180 -25.04 6.40 24.78
C ILE A 180 -24.11 5.28 24.34
N ASP A 181 -24.52 4.56 23.31
CA ASP A 181 -23.80 3.40 22.78
C ASP A 181 -22.74 3.83 21.77
N VAL A 182 -23.09 4.77 20.88
CA VAL A 182 -22.19 5.24 19.82
C VAL A 182 -22.05 6.75 19.86
N VAL A 183 -20.80 7.22 19.87
CA VAL A 183 -20.48 8.64 19.70
C VAL A 183 -19.68 8.87 18.43
N ILE A 184 -20.11 9.84 17.64
CA ILE A 184 -19.43 10.24 16.41
C ILE A 184 -18.93 11.66 16.60
N GLY A 185 -17.63 11.89 16.51
CA GLY A 185 -17.11 13.20 16.85
C GLY A 185 -15.72 13.49 16.33
N THR A 186 -15.34 14.76 16.45
CA THR A 186 -14.02 15.21 16.04
C THR A 186 -12.97 14.91 17.12
N HIS A 187 -11.76 15.46 16.96
CA HIS A 187 -10.69 15.43 17.96
C HIS A 187 -11.12 15.86 19.38
N ARG A 188 -12.27 16.54 19.55
CA ARG A 188 -12.85 16.82 20.87
C ARG A 188 -13.12 15.55 21.70
N LEU A 189 -13.34 14.40 21.05
CA LEU A 189 -13.47 13.11 21.73
C LEU A 189 -12.18 12.61 22.38
N LEU A 190 -11.01 13.12 21.95
CA LEU A 190 -9.71 12.80 22.53
C LEU A 190 -9.37 13.68 23.75
N SER A 191 -10.24 14.63 24.10
CA SER A 191 -10.02 15.49 25.26
C SER A 191 -10.16 14.70 26.57
N PRO A 192 -9.34 15.00 27.61
CA PRO A 192 -9.36 14.27 28.90
C PRO A 192 -10.71 14.29 29.65
N GLU A 193 -11.61 15.20 29.27
CA GLU A 193 -12.94 15.33 29.85
C GLU A 193 -13.89 14.19 29.44
N VAL A 194 -13.62 13.57 28.29
CA VAL A 194 -14.41 12.48 27.73
C VAL A 194 -14.06 11.21 28.46
N ARG A 195 -15.06 10.62 29.13
CA ARG A 195 -14.91 9.37 29.86
C ARG A 195 -16.03 8.43 29.46
N PHE A 196 -15.65 7.27 28.96
CA PHE A 196 -16.56 6.18 28.64
C PHE A 196 -16.75 5.31 29.87
N LYS A 197 -17.94 4.71 29.99
CA LYS A 197 -18.20 3.66 30.98
C LYS A 197 -17.50 2.37 30.60
N ASP A 198 -17.63 1.96 29.34
CA ASP A 198 -17.07 0.71 28.83
C ASP A 198 -16.85 0.80 27.31
N LEU A 199 -15.74 1.41 26.90
CA LEU A 199 -15.37 1.56 25.48
C LEU A 199 -14.79 0.25 24.94
N GLY A 200 -15.38 -0.30 23.88
CA GLY A 200 -14.93 -1.54 23.25
C GLY A 200 -14.33 -1.37 21.86
N LEU A 201 -14.73 -0.35 21.10
CA LEU A 201 -14.26 -0.15 19.72
C LEU A 201 -14.04 1.33 19.41
N ILE A 202 -12.95 1.61 18.71
CA ILE A 202 -12.64 2.92 18.13
C ILE A 202 -12.54 2.78 16.62
N ILE A 203 -13.30 3.60 15.91
CA ILE A 203 -13.26 3.69 14.45
C ILE A 203 -12.62 5.04 14.09
N ILE A 204 -11.59 5.03 13.25
CA ILE A 204 -10.87 6.24 12.83
C ILE A 204 -11.01 6.38 11.32
N ASP A 205 -11.59 7.49 10.87
CA ASP A 205 -11.66 7.81 9.43
C ASP A 205 -10.65 8.91 9.07
N GLU A 206 -10.00 8.76 7.92
CA GLU A 206 -9.02 9.72 7.38
C GLU A 206 -7.91 10.13 8.39
N GLU A 207 -7.30 9.13 9.05
CA GLU A 207 -6.28 9.28 10.12
C GLU A 207 -5.16 10.30 9.77
N GLN A 208 -4.78 10.42 8.50
CA GLN A 208 -3.74 11.35 8.03
C GLN A 208 -4.03 12.81 8.34
N ARG A 209 -5.31 13.21 8.44
CA ARG A 209 -5.71 14.60 8.69
C ARG A 209 -5.62 15.02 10.16
N PHE A 210 -5.36 14.08 11.07
CA PHE A 210 -5.18 14.39 12.49
C PHE A 210 -3.77 14.94 12.78
N GLY A 211 -3.71 15.93 13.68
CA GLY A 211 -2.46 16.52 14.18
C GLY A 211 -1.62 15.54 14.99
N VAL A 212 -0.37 15.93 15.26
CA VAL A 212 0.61 15.07 15.97
C VAL A 212 0.14 14.73 17.38
N GLU A 213 -0.35 15.70 18.14
CA GLU A 213 -0.85 15.49 19.51
C GLU A 213 -2.03 14.50 19.57
N HIS A 214 -2.96 14.60 18.61
CA HIS A 214 -4.07 13.68 18.49
C HIS A 214 -3.61 12.25 18.18
N LYS A 215 -2.56 12.10 17.36
CA LYS A 215 -1.99 10.79 17.01
C LYS A 215 -1.33 10.12 18.22
N GLU A 216 -0.64 10.88 19.07
CA GLU A 216 -0.08 10.36 20.32
C GLU A 216 -1.18 9.91 21.30
N ALA A 217 -2.27 10.68 21.45
CA ALA A 217 -3.42 10.26 22.25
C ALA A 217 -4.03 8.94 21.73
N MET A 218 -4.16 8.79 20.40
CA MET A 218 -4.66 7.56 19.78
C MET A 218 -3.73 6.36 19.98
N LYS A 219 -2.39 6.55 20.05
CA LYS A 219 -1.45 5.45 20.33
C LYS A 219 -1.72 4.78 21.68
N HIS A 220 -2.05 5.57 22.71
CA HIS A 220 -2.37 5.02 24.03
C HIS A 220 -3.66 4.19 24.00
N LEU A 221 -4.70 4.67 23.32
CA LEU A 221 -5.97 3.96 23.21
C LEU A 221 -5.84 2.61 22.48
N ARG A 222 -4.99 2.54 21.44
CA ARG A 222 -4.69 1.31 20.67
C ARG A 222 -4.08 0.16 21.50
N THR A 223 -3.61 0.43 22.71
CA THR A 223 -3.03 -0.62 23.57
C THR A 223 -4.08 -1.42 24.34
N GLN A 224 -5.31 -0.91 24.46
CA GLN A 224 -6.34 -1.46 25.34
C GLN A 224 -7.67 -1.76 24.65
N VAL A 225 -7.95 -1.08 23.53
CA VAL A 225 -9.24 -1.12 22.85
C VAL A 225 -9.04 -1.48 21.39
N ASP A 226 -10.01 -2.18 20.80
CA ASP A 226 -10.01 -2.51 19.38
C ASP A 226 -10.08 -1.24 18.53
N VAL A 227 -9.23 -1.17 17.50
CA VAL A 227 -9.14 -0.03 16.60
C VAL A 227 -9.30 -0.46 15.15
N LEU A 228 -10.29 0.15 14.48
CA LEU A 228 -10.53 0.02 13.05
C LEU A 228 -10.25 1.36 12.37
N ALA A 229 -9.19 1.45 11.58
CA ALA A 229 -8.89 2.65 10.80
C ALA A 229 -9.32 2.49 9.34
N MET A 230 -9.80 3.57 8.73
CA MET A 230 -10.22 3.62 7.32
C MET A 230 -9.43 4.70 6.58
N SER A 231 -8.98 4.38 5.37
CA SER A 231 -8.33 5.36 4.50
C SER A 231 -8.65 5.15 3.03
N ALA A 232 -8.80 6.25 2.30
CA ALA A 232 -8.94 6.26 0.83
C ALA A 232 -7.63 5.94 0.11
N THR A 233 -6.49 6.25 0.72
CA THR A 233 -5.16 6.04 0.15
C THR A 233 -4.25 5.44 1.21
N PRO A 234 -3.64 4.26 0.98
CA PRO A 234 -2.67 3.74 1.93
C PRO A 234 -1.48 4.71 2.00
N ILE A 235 -1.26 5.27 3.19
CA ILE A 235 -0.09 6.11 3.45
C ILE A 235 1.14 5.19 3.34
N PRO A 236 2.26 5.60 2.73
CA PRO A 236 3.40 4.71 2.56
C PRO A 236 3.93 4.12 3.88
N ARG A 237 3.86 4.86 5.00
CA ARG A 237 4.19 4.35 6.34
C ARG A 237 3.22 3.27 6.83
N THR A 238 1.93 3.37 6.49
CA THR A 238 0.94 2.36 6.84
C THR A 238 1.01 1.14 5.92
N LEU A 239 1.37 1.36 4.66
CA LEU A 239 1.68 0.32 3.68
C LEU A 239 2.90 -0.48 4.16
N GLU A 240 3.94 0.20 4.63
CA GLU A 240 5.12 -0.40 5.25
C GLU A 240 4.79 -1.21 6.53
N MET A 241 3.93 -0.69 7.40
CA MET A 241 3.50 -1.41 8.62
C MET A 241 2.60 -2.64 8.32
N GLY A 242 1.81 -2.57 7.25
CA GLY A 242 1.05 -3.71 6.74
C GLY A 242 1.96 -4.79 6.15
N LEU A 243 2.94 -4.39 5.33
CA LEU A 243 3.92 -5.29 4.70
C LEU A 243 4.83 -6.01 5.71
N THR A 244 5.04 -5.44 6.90
CA THR A 244 5.83 -6.07 7.98
C THR A 244 5.00 -6.98 8.91
N GLY A 245 3.68 -7.06 8.67
CA GLY A 245 2.76 -7.88 9.45
C GLY A 245 2.65 -7.47 10.92
N ILE A 246 2.91 -6.20 11.24
CA ILE A 246 2.68 -5.63 12.59
C ILE A 246 1.24 -5.13 12.71
N ARG A 247 0.72 -4.57 11.62
CA ARG A 247 -0.66 -4.07 11.52
C ARG A 247 -1.39 -4.89 10.47
N GLU A 248 -2.57 -5.42 10.82
CA GLU A 248 -3.38 -6.16 9.86
C GLU A 248 -4.04 -5.16 8.89
N MET A 249 -4.02 -5.46 7.60
CA MET A 249 -4.48 -4.56 6.54
C MET A 249 -5.34 -5.32 5.55
N SER A 250 -6.57 -4.84 5.33
CA SER A 250 -7.47 -5.36 4.31
C SER A 250 -7.60 -4.34 3.19
N THR A 251 -7.49 -4.78 1.94
CA THR A 251 -7.62 -3.93 0.75
C THR A 251 -8.88 -4.26 -0.02
N ILE A 252 -9.71 -3.24 -0.24
CA ILE A 252 -10.90 -3.32 -1.10
C ILE A 252 -10.53 -2.71 -2.45
N LEU A 253 -10.46 -3.54 -3.49
CA LEU A 253 -10.06 -3.13 -4.84
C LEU A 253 -11.26 -3.08 -5.78
N THR A 254 -12.25 -3.91 -5.53
CA THR A 254 -13.45 -4.07 -6.35
C THR A 254 -14.48 -2.98 -6.01
N PRO A 255 -14.82 -2.08 -6.95
CA PRO A 255 -15.92 -1.12 -6.76
C PRO A 255 -17.29 -1.84 -6.77
N PRO A 256 -18.32 -1.30 -6.09
CA PRO A 256 -19.69 -1.78 -6.24
C PRO A 256 -20.23 -1.61 -7.67
N GLU A 257 -21.12 -2.52 -8.12
CA GLU A 257 -21.62 -2.60 -9.51
C GLU A 257 -22.30 -1.30 -10.03
N GLU A 258 -22.90 -0.49 -9.16
CA GLU A 258 -23.64 0.72 -9.58
C GLU A 258 -22.76 1.93 -9.93
N ARG A 259 -21.43 1.82 -9.86
CA ARG A 259 -20.53 2.96 -10.09
C ARG A 259 -19.95 2.96 -11.50
N HIS A 260 -20.09 4.09 -12.20
CA HIS A 260 -19.46 4.30 -13.51
C HIS A 260 -18.10 5.03 -13.40
N PRO A 261 -17.11 4.68 -14.24
CA PRO A 261 -15.84 5.41 -14.30
C PRO A 261 -16.04 6.89 -14.64
N ILE A 262 -15.27 7.74 -13.97
CA ILE A 262 -15.27 9.19 -14.17
C ILE A 262 -14.51 9.51 -15.47
N LEU A 263 -15.20 10.15 -16.41
CA LEU A 263 -14.58 10.57 -17.67
C LEU A 263 -13.66 11.75 -17.40
N THR A 264 -12.37 11.52 -17.59
CA THR A 264 -11.32 12.50 -17.29
C THR A 264 -10.86 13.18 -18.58
N PHE A 265 -10.91 14.50 -18.61
CA PHE A 265 -10.45 15.34 -19.71
C PHE A 265 -9.29 16.20 -19.24
N VAL A 266 -8.19 16.18 -19.99
CA VAL A 266 -7.03 17.02 -19.76
C VAL A 266 -6.88 17.94 -20.96
N GLY A 267 -6.82 19.25 -20.74
CA GLY A 267 -6.75 20.19 -21.84
C GLY A 267 -6.48 21.64 -21.43
N PRO A 268 -6.35 22.55 -22.41
CA PRO A 268 -6.17 23.96 -22.14
C PRO A 268 -7.43 24.56 -21.47
N TYR A 269 -7.24 25.63 -20.72
CA TYR A 269 -8.34 26.41 -20.15
C TYR A 269 -9.11 27.12 -21.27
N GLU A 270 -10.34 26.68 -21.52
CA GLU A 270 -11.25 27.27 -22.51
C GLU A 270 -12.62 27.58 -21.90
N GLU A 271 -13.00 28.86 -21.90
CA GLU A 271 -14.27 29.30 -21.29
C GLU A 271 -15.51 28.64 -21.93
N LYS A 272 -15.49 28.45 -23.25
CA LYS A 272 -16.60 27.81 -23.96
C LYS A 272 -16.82 26.38 -23.47
N GLN A 273 -15.73 25.63 -23.26
CA GLN A 273 -15.78 24.27 -22.74
C GLN A 273 -16.26 24.24 -21.28
N ILE A 274 -15.74 25.14 -20.44
CA ILE A 274 -16.16 25.28 -19.04
C ILE A 274 -17.66 25.60 -18.95
N GLY A 275 -18.13 26.59 -19.70
CA GLY A 275 -19.54 26.99 -19.71
C GLY A 275 -20.46 25.87 -20.21
N ALA A 276 -20.04 25.12 -21.23
CA ALA A 276 -20.78 23.95 -21.70
C ALA A 276 -20.81 22.82 -20.66
N ALA A 277 -19.70 22.60 -19.93
CA ALA A 277 -19.63 21.59 -18.88
C ALA A 277 -20.54 21.93 -17.70
N ILE A 278 -20.54 23.19 -17.26
CA ILE A 278 -21.42 23.65 -16.17
C ILE A 278 -22.88 23.52 -16.58
N ARG A 279 -23.29 24.02 -17.76
CA ARG A 279 -24.69 23.92 -18.22
C ARG A 279 -25.18 22.49 -18.33
N ARG A 280 -24.33 21.57 -18.79
CA ARG A 280 -24.68 20.14 -18.88
C ARG A 280 -25.03 19.56 -17.51
N GLU A 281 -24.28 19.94 -16.47
CA GLU A 281 -24.56 19.48 -15.10
C GLU A 281 -25.84 20.11 -14.53
N LEU A 282 -26.07 21.40 -14.81
CA LEU A 282 -27.31 22.07 -14.39
C LEU A 282 -28.56 21.47 -15.04
N MET A 283 -28.47 21.04 -16.31
CA MET A 283 -29.59 20.41 -17.03
C MET A 283 -30.08 19.09 -16.41
N ARG A 284 -29.27 18.46 -15.54
CA ARG A 284 -29.61 17.24 -14.81
C ARG A 284 -29.75 17.46 -13.31
N ASP A 285 -29.96 18.71 -12.89
CA ASP A 285 -30.07 19.12 -11.48
C ASP A 285 -28.88 18.69 -10.61
N GLY A 286 -27.70 18.57 -11.23
CA GLY A 286 -26.45 18.20 -10.57
C GLY A 286 -25.67 19.42 -10.07
N GLN A 287 -24.64 19.14 -9.28
CA GLN A 287 -23.77 20.18 -8.68
C GLN A 287 -22.34 20.09 -9.21
N ILE A 288 -21.64 21.23 -9.23
CA ILE A 288 -20.29 21.36 -9.79
C ILE A 288 -19.31 21.79 -8.70
N PHE A 289 -18.17 21.11 -8.63
CA PHE A 289 -16.98 21.64 -7.95
C PHE A 289 -16.06 22.35 -8.94
N PHE A 290 -15.75 23.61 -8.67
CA PHE A 290 -14.73 24.37 -9.41
C PHE A 290 -13.54 24.66 -8.49
N VAL A 291 -12.43 23.97 -8.68
CA VAL A 291 -11.25 24.08 -7.83
C VAL A 291 -10.28 25.12 -8.38
N HIS A 292 -10.01 26.16 -7.58
CA HIS A 292 -9.01 27.20 -7.85
C HIS A 292 -8.15 27.44 -6.61
N ASN A 293 -6.92 26.91 -6.60
CA ASN A 293 -6.03 26.96 -5.43
C ASN A 293 -5.27 28.29 -5.26
N ARG A 294 -5.97 29.43 -5.30
CA ARG A 294 -5.42 30.74 -4.96
C ARG A 294 -6.50 31.68 -4.42
N VAL A 295 -6.48 31.90 -3.10
CA VAL A 295 -7.48 32.73 -2.41
C VAL A 295 -7.51 34.17 -2.92
N ALA A 296 -6.36 34.75 -3.25
CA ALA A 296 -6.29 36.14 -3.73
C ALA A 296 -7.09 36.39 -5.02
N SER A 297 -7.28 35.38 -5.87
CA SER A 297 -7.98 35.49 -7.16
C SER A 297 -9.33 34.76 -7.21
N ILE A 298 -9.69 33.99 -6.17
CA ILE A 298 -10.88 33.12 -6.18
C ILE A 298 -12.18 33.90 -6.44
N ASN A 299 -12.33 35.09 -5.84
CA ASN A 299 -13.51 35.93 -6.02
C ASN A 299 -13.63 36.47 -7.45
N ARG A 300 -12.50 36.75 -8.12
CA ARG A 300 -12.48 37.18 -9.53
C ARG A 300 -12.90 36.03 -10.44
N VAL A 301 -12.43 34.82 -10.16
CA VAL A 301 -12.84 33.62 -10.89
C VAL A 301 -14.33 33.36 -10.71
N ALA A 302 -14.85 33.46 -9.48
CA ALA A 302 -16.28 33.31 -9.22
C ALA A 302 -17.13 34.37 -9.95
N ALA A 303 -16.68 35.63 -9.99
CA ALA A 303 -17.36 36.68 -10.76
C ALA A 303 -17.39 36.36 -12.26
N ARG A 304 -16.26 35.94 -12.83
CA ARG A 304 -16.16 35.51 -14.24
C ARG A 304 -17.07 34.32 -14.56
N LEU A 305 -17.19 33.35 -13.64
CA LEU A 305 -18.10 32.21 -13.80
C LEU A 305 -19.57 32.65 -13.74
N ARG A 306 -19.93 33.64 -12.91
CA ARG A 306 -21.29 34.22 -12.89
C ARG A 306 -21.63 34.92 -14.20
N GLU A 307 -20.67 35.58 -14.84
CA GLU A 307 -20.86 36.17 -16.17
C GLU A 307 -21.02 35.10 -17.25
N LEU A 308 -20.25 34.01 -17.16
CA LEU A 308 -20.28 32.91 -18.14
C LEU A 308 -21.56 32.07 -18.06
N VAL A 309 -22.09 31.86 -16.85
CA VAL A 309 -23.27 31.03 -16.55
C VAL A 309 -24.15 31.74 -15.50
N PRO A 310 -24.91 32.77 -15.90
CA PRO A 310 -25.73 33.58 -14.99
C PRO A 310 -26.89 32.81 -14.33
N GLU A 311 -27.29 31.69 -14.91
CA GLU A 311 -28.31 30.78 -14.36
C GLU A 311 -27.83 29.97 -13.14
N ALA A 312 -26.52 29.89 -12.87
CA ALA A 312 -25.96 29.09 -11.78
C ALA A 312 -25.90 29.86 -10.44
N ARG A 313 -26.31 29.21 -9.34
CA ARG A 313 -26.11 29.74 -7.98
C ARG A 313 -24.69 29.42 -7.50
N ILE A 314 -23.82 30.43 -7.54
CA ILE A 314 -22.37 30.27 -7.27
C ILE A 314 -21.97 30.71 -5.85
N ALA A 315 -21.43 29.79 -5.07
CA ALA A 315 -20.80 30.04 -3.78
C ALA A 315 -19.26 29.94 -3.83
N VAL A 316 -18.59 30.59 -2.87
CA VAL A 316 -17.12 30.58 -2.76
C VAL A 316 -16.73 30.02 -1.39
N ALA A 317 -15.77 29.09 -1.37
CA ALA A 317 -15.29 28.46 -0.14
C ALA A 317 -13.76 28.30 -0.11
N HIS A 318 -13.10 28.88 0.89
CA HIS A 318 -11.64 28.76 1.05
C HIS A 318 -11.19 28.78 2.52
N GLY A 319 -9.93 28.38 2.77
CA GLY A 319 -9.46 28.06 4.13
C GLY A 319 -9.17 29.24 5.02
N GLN A 320 -9.02 30.42 4.42
CA GLN A 320 -8.92 31.68 5.16
C GLN A 320 -10.28 32.22 5.63
N MET A 321 -11.40 31.57 5.27
CA MET A 321 -12.71 31.96 5.77
C MET A 321 -12.83 31.59 7.24
N ASN A 322 -13.69 32.31 7.96
CA ASN A 322 -14.12 31.87 9.28
C ASN A 322 -14.72 30.47 9.17
N GLU A 323 -14.34 29.56 10.08
CA GLU A 323 -14.79 28.16 10.09
C GLU A 323 -16.32 28.05 10.06
N HIS A 324 -17.03 28.89 10.83
CA HIS A 324 -18.50 28.91 10.84
C HIS A 324 -19.09 29.34 9.50
N GLN A 325 -18.45 30.28 8.80
CA GLN A 325 -18.91 30.74 7.49
C GLN A 325 -18.68 29.67 6.42
N LEU A 326 -17.51 29.03 6.45
CA LEU A 326 -17.16 27.93 5.57
C LEU A 326 -18.14 26.77 5.75
N GLU A 327 -18.39 26.37 6.99
CA GLU A 327 -19.36 25.33 7.34
C GLU A 327 -20.77 25.65 6.83
N LYS A 328 -21.27 26.87 7.03
CA LYS A 328 -22.60 27.27 6.54
C LYS A 328 -22.71 27.15 5.02
N ILE A 329 -21.68 27.57 4.28
CA ILE A 329 -21.65 27.46 2.81
C ILE A 329 -21.63 26.00 2.38
N MET A 330 -20.92 25.14 3.10
CA MET A 330 -20.89 23.71 2.80
C MET A 330 -22.22 23.02 3.05
N VAL A 331 -22.92 23.36 4.15
CA VAL A 331 -24.27 22.85 4.41
C VAL A 331 -25.23 23.35 3.34
N GLY A 332 -25.21 24.63 2.98
CA GLY A 332 -26.04 25.15 1.88
C GLY A 332 -25.74 24.47 0.54
N PHE A 333 -24.47 24.15 0.26
CA PHE A 333 -24.12 23.37 -0.93
C PHE A 333 -24.67 21.94 -0.83
N TRP A 334 -24.59 21.28 0.33
CA TRP A 334 -25.19 19.97 0.54
C TRP A 334 -26.71 19.96 0.33
N GLU A 335 -27.40 20.97 0.86
CA GLU A 335 -28.86 21.15 0.79
C GLU A 335 -29.34 21.70 -0.57
N ARG A 336 -28.46 21.77 -1.57
CA ARG A 336 -28.76 22.27 -2.93
C ARG A 336 -29.21 23.74 -2.98
N GLU A 337 -28.77 24.55 -2.02
CA GLU A 337 -28.92 26.01 -2.09
C GLU A 337 -28.01 26.64 -3.15
N TYR A 338 -26.90 25.97 -3.46
CA TYR A 338 -25.91 26.39 -4.45
C TYR A 338 -25.64 25.28 -5.48
N ASP A 339 -25.48 25.65 -6.74
CA ASP A 339 -25.23 24.70 -7.84
C ASP A 339 -23.74 24.52 -8.10
N LEU A 340 -22.95 25.59 -7.94
CA LEU A 340 -21.53 25.59 -8.22
C LEU A 340 -20.74 26.13 -7.03
N LEU A 341 -19.82 25.31 -6.51
CA LEU A 341 -18.91 25.69 -5.45
C LEU A 341 -17.51 25.99 -6.01
N VAL A 342 -17.12 27.26 -5.97
CA VAL A 342 -15.76 27.69 -6.29
C VAL A 342 -14.92 27.58 -5.02
N SER A 343 -13.95 26.67 -5.01
CA SER A 343 -13.21 26.35 -3.80
C SER A 343 -11.71 26.15 -3.99
N THR A 344 -10.94 26.26 -2.92
CA THR A 344 -9.56 25.76 -2.90
C THR A 344 -9.54 24.23 -2.79
N THR A 345 -8.39 23.62 -2.46
CA THR A 345 -8.24 22.18 -2.15
C THR A 345 -9.05 21.70 -0.94
N ILE A 346 -9.92 22.51 -0.35
CA ILE A 346 -10.70 22.13 0.84
C ILE A 346 -11.73 21.06 0.53
N VAL A 347 -12.14 20.91 -0.73
CA VAL A 347 -12.96 19.78 -1.19
C VAL A 347 -12.28 18.43 -0.96
N GLU A 348 -10.94 18.41 -0.91
CA GLU A 348 -10.14 17.23 -0.57
C GLU A 348 -10.43 16.73 0.87
N SER A 349 -10.92 17.59 1.78
CA SER A 349 -11.02 17.35 3.24
C SER A 349 -12.23 16.57 3.74
N GLY A 350 -13.01 15.92 2.87
CA GLY A 350 -14.16 15.13 3.31
C GLY A 350 -15.52 15.78 3.06
N LEU A 351 -15.70 16.37 1.88
CA LEU A 351 -17.02 16.63 1.32
C LEU A 351 -17.40 15.45 0.41
N ASP A 352 -18.46 14.74 0.79
CA ASP A 352 -19.03 13.64 0.02
C ASP A 352 -20.39 14.06 -0.57
N VAL A 353 -20.40 14.97 -1.54
CA VAL A 353 -21.68 15.45 -2.10
C VAL A 353 -22.11 14.48 -3.21
N PRO A 354 -23.13 13.62 -3.01
CA PRO A 354 -23.47 12.56 -3.98
C PRO A 354 -23.98 13.13 -5.30
N ASN A 355 -24.57 14.33 -5.26
CA ASN A 355 -25.09 15.04 -6.42
C ASN A 355 -24.01 15.84 -7.18
N ALA A 356 -22.79 15.92 -6.65
CA ALA A 356 -21.69 16.61 -7.32
C ALA A 356 -21.02 15.66 -8.31
N ASN A 357 -21.44 15.72 -9.58
CA ASN A 357 -20.95 14.79 -10.60
C ASN A 357 -19.95 15.42 -11.57
N THR A 358 -19.77 16.75 -11.56
CA THR A 358 -18.76 17.42 -12.38
C THR A 358 -17.70 18.12 -11.52
N LEU A 359 -16.43 17.83 -11.80
CA LEU A 359 -15.26 18.48 -11.24
C LEU A 359 -14.55 19.28 -12.34
N ILE A 360 -14.24 20.54 -12.07
CA ILE A 360 -13.40 21.39 -12.91
C ILE A 360 -12.23 21.88 -12.05
N VAL A 361 -11.01 21.51 -12.42
CA VAL A 361 -9.79 21.94 -11.74
C VAL A 361 -9.06 22.94 -12.61
N ASP A 362 -9.08 24.20 -12.18
CA ASP A 362 -8.24 25.24 -12.77
C ASP A 362 -6.79 25.06 -12.32
N ARG A 363 -5.85 25.36 -13.23
CA ARG A 363 -4.41 25.24 -13.00
C ARG A 363 -3.99 23.85 -12.47
N ALA A 364 -4.51 22.79 -13.08
CA ALA A 364 -4.18 21.40 -12.74
C ALA A 364 -2.67 21.10 -12.84
N ASP A 365 -1.93 21.91 -13.61
CA ASP A 365 -0.47 21.91 -13.71
C ASP A 365 0.25 22.11 -12.36
N ASN A 366 -0.41 22.72 -11.36
CA ASN A 366 0.21 22.99 -10.05
C ASN A 366 -0.12 21.96 -8.96
N TYR A 367 -0.95 20.96 -9.25
CA TYR A 367 -1.35 19.95 -8.27
C TYR A 367 -0.52 18.69 -8.48
N GLY A 368 -0.16 17.98 -7.41
CA GLY A 368 0.46 16.66 -7.60
C GLY A 368 -0.57 15.56 -7.86
N LEU A 369 -0.09 14.36 -8.20
CA LEU A 369 -0.92 13.31 -8.78
C LEU A 369 -1.92 12.76 -7.75
N SER A 370 -1.47 12.58 -6.50
CA SER A 370 -2.34 12.15 -5.39
C SER A 370 -3.48 13.13 -5.13
N GLN A 371 -3.20 14.44 -5.16
CA GLN A 371 -4.21 15.48 -4.98
C GLN A 371 -5.23 15.47 -6.12
N LEU A 372 -4.77 15.35 -7.37
CA LEU A 372 -5.67 15.25 -8.53
C LEU A 372 -6.56 14.01 -8.45
N HIS A 373 -6.00 12.88 -8.03
CA HIS A 373 -6.75 11.65 -7.81
C HIS A 373 -7.79 11.77 -6.70
N GLN A 374 -7.41 12.34 -5.56
CA GLN A 374 -8.32 12.58 -4.44
C GLN A 374 -9.45 13.53 -4.85
N LEU A 375 -9.14 14.64 -5.53
CA LEU A 375 -10.14 15.57 -6.06
C LEU A 375 -11.10 14.86 -7.03
N ARG A 376 -10.56 14.08 -7.97
CA ARG A 376 -11.37 13.27 -8.92
C ARG A 376 -12.32 12.33 -8.17
N GLY A 377 -11.82 11.62 -7.16
CA GLY A 377 -12.60 10.69 -6.35
C GLY A 377 -13.72 11.35 -5.52
N ARG A 378 -13.76 12.68 -5.43
CA ARG A 378 -14.86 13.41 -4.77
C ARG A 378 -16.11 13.56 -5.63
N VAL A 379 -16.05 13.33 -6.94
CA VAL A 379 -17.22 13.43 -7.85
C VAL A 379 -17.62 12.08 -8.43
N GLY A 380 -18.84 11.99 -8.97
CA GLY A 380 -19.34 10.79 -9.67
C GLY A 380 -19.53 9.61 -8.72
N ARG A 381 -20.19 9.87 -7.60
CA ARG A 381 -20.48 8.86 -6.56
C ARG A 381 -21.88 8.27 -6.68
N GLY A 382 -22.78 8.96 -7.38
CA GLY A 382 -24.11 8.43 -7.69
C GLY A 382 -24.11 7.48 -8.89
N ARG A 383 -25.32 7.06 -9.29
CA ARG A 383 -25.57 6.28 -10.51
C ARG A 383 -25.24 7.05 -11.78
N GLU A 384 -25.19 8.38 -11.70
CA GLU A 384 -24.85 9.21 -12.84
C GLU A 384 -23.36 9.23 -13.13
N ARG A 385 -23.02 9.22 -14.42
CA ARG A 385 -21.63 9.32 -14.85
C ARG A 385 -21.02 10.67 -14.44
N GLY A 386 -19.87 10.60 -13.78
CA GLY A 386 -19.07 11.76 -13.39
C GLY A 386 -18.12 12.24 -14.49
N TYR A 387 -17.80 13.54 -14.45
CA TYR A 387 -16.87 14.19 -15.37
C TYR A 387 -15.80 14.97 -14.59
N ALA A 388 -14.53 14.83 -14.98
CA ALA A 388 -13.42 15.59 -14.40
C ALA A 388 -12.66 16.34 -15.49
N TYR A 389 -12.54 17.66 -15.37
CA TYR A 389 -11.80 18.52 -16.28
C TYR A 389 -10.55 19.06 -15.57
N PHE A 390 -9.38 18.64 -16.02
CA PHE A 390 -8.09 19.12 -15.56
C PHE A 390 -7.52 20.12 -16.55
N LEU A 391 -7.56 21.40 -16.19
CA LEU A 391 -7.28 22.50 -17.10
C LEU A 391 -5.89 23.11 -16.82
N TYR A 392 -5.16 23.43 -17.88
CA TYR A 392 -3.88 24.15 -17.80
C TYR A 392 -3.89 25.43 -18.66
N PRO A 393 -3.04 26.43 -18.37
CA PRO A 393 -2.99 27.65 -19.17
C PRO A 393 -2.52 27.36 -20.61
N PRO A 394 -3.21 27.82 -21.66
CA PRO A 394 -2.76 27.62 -23.04
C PRO A 394 -1.49 28.41 -23.37
N GLU A 395 -1.27 29.53 -22.68
CA GLU A 395 -0.16 30.47 -22.90
C GLU A 395 1.21 29.94 -22.44
N LYS A 396 1.23 28.85 -21.65
CA LYS A 396 2.46 28.36 -21.01
C LYS A 396 2.73 26.91 -21.39
N PRO A 397 3.97 26.56 -21.81
CA PRO A 397 4.32 25.17 -22.00
C PRO A 397 4.30 24.44 -20.66
N LEU A 398 3.82 23.20 -20.67
CA LEU A 398 3.87 22.30 -19.52
C LEU A 398 5.30 21.79 -19.33
N THR A 399 5.70 21.59 -18.07
CA THR A 399 6.91 20.81 -17.77
C THR A 399 6.66 19.34 -18.11
N GLU A 400 7.73 18.60 -18.41
CA GLU A 400 7.66 17.16 -18.66
C GLU A 400 6.97 16.42 -17.50
N THR A 401 7.33 16.76 -16.25
CA THR A 401 6.71 16.21 -15.04
C THR A 401 5.21 16.51 -14.91
N ALA A 402 4.78 17.71 -15.28
CA ALA A 402 3.36 18.07 -15.26
C ALA A 402 2.59 17.35 -16.37
N HIS A 403 3.22 17.20 -17.55
CA HIS A 403 2.64 16.47 -18.67
C HIS A 403 2.46 14.98 -18.33
N GLU A 404 3.49 14.31 -17.83
CA GLU A 404 3.42 12.90 -17.41
C GLU A 404 2.35 12.68 -16.35
N ARG A 405 2.28 13.57 -15.35
CA ARG A 405 1.26 13.50 -14.29
C ARG A 405 -0.15 13.62 -14.84
N LEU A 406 -0.40 14.62 -15.69
CA LEU A 406 -1.72 14.84 -16.30
C LEU A 406 -2.08 13.70 -17.28
N ALA A 407 -1.11 13.17 -18.01
CA ALA A 407 -1.32 12.00 -18.86
C ALA A 407 -1.68 10.76 -18.02
N THR A 408 -0.96 10.53 -16.90
CA THR A 408 -1.21 9.40 -15.99
C THR A 408 -2.62 9.43 -15.42
N ILE A 409 -3.10 10.59 -14.93
CA ILE A 409 -4.46 10.69 -14.36
C ILE A 409 -5.56 10.50 -15.42
N SER A 410 -5.25 10.82 -16.68
CA SER A 410 -6.15 10.62 -17.83
C SER A 410 -6.18 9.17 -18.34
N GLN A 411 -5.03 8.49 -18.36
CA GLN A 411 -4.91 7.11 -18.86
C GLN A 411 -5.40 6.07 -17.84
N HIS A 412 -5.23 6.35 -16.54
CA HIS A 412 -5.70 5.47 -15.47
C HIS A 412 -7.04 5.98 -14.91
N THR A 413 -8.07 5.90 -15.75
CA THR A 413 -9.47 6.21 -15.41
C THR A 413 -10.20 5.06 -14.71
N GLU A 414 -9.59 3.88 -14.63
CA GLU A 414 -10.20 2.70 -14.01
C GLU A 414 -10.31 2.86 -12.48
N MET A 415 -11.43 2.36 -11.95
CA MET A 415 -11.67 2.24 -10.52
C MET A 415 -10.71 1.20 -9.93
N GLY A 416 -10.00 1.55 -8.86
CA GLY A 416 -8.93 0.74 -8.27
C GLY A 416 -7.52 1.26 -8.57
N ALA A 417 -7.39 2.29 -9.41
CA ALA A 417 -6.11 2.93 -9.73
C ALA A 417 -5.45 3.65 -8.53
N GLY A 418 -6.15 3.84 -7.39
CA GLY A 418 -5.65 4.59 -6.24
C GLY A 418 -4.29 4.10 -5.71
N MET A 419 -4.05 2.78 -5.70
CA MET A 419 -2.77 2.20 -5.30
C MET A 419 -1.67 2.50 -6.33
N TYR A 420 -1.96 2.31 -7.62
CA TYR A 420 -1.03 2.62 -8.70
C TYR A 420 -0.68 4.12 -8.73
N VAL A 421 -1.68 4.96 -8.52
CA VAL A 421 -1.55 6.42 -8.49
C VAL A 421 -0.75 6.86 -7.25
N ALA A 422 -0.94 6.25 -6.09
CA ALA A 422 -0.12 6.52 -4.91
C ALA A 422 1.35 6.13 -5.12
N MET A 423 1.60 4.96 -5.70
CA MET A 423 2.95 4.51 -6.07
C MET A 423 3.59 5.47 -7.08
N LYS A 424 2.82 5.90 -8.09
CA LYS A 424 3.31 6.83 -9.11
C LYS A 424 3.50 8.26 -8.57
N ASP A 425 2.66 8.73 -7.65
CA ASP A 425 2.84 10.02 -6.98
C ASP A 425 4.11 10.02 -6.10
N LEU A 426 4.41 8.90 -5.45
CA LEU A 426 5.66 8.70 -4.72
C LEU A 426 6.88 8.67 -5.65
N GLU A 427 6.75 8.04 -6.83
CA GLU A 427 7.77 8.09 -7.89
C GLU A 427 8.00 9.52 -8.39
N ILE A 428 6.92 10.27 -8.68
CA ILE A 428 6.97 11.60 -9.31
C ILE A 428 7.41 12.67 -8.32
N ARG A 429 6.94 12.66 -7.06
CA ARG A 429 7.28 13.68 -6.06
C ARG A 429 8.60 13.40 -5.34
N GLY A 430 9.09 12.16 -5.40
CA GLY A 430 10.12 11.66 -4.50
C GLY A 430 9.59 11.46 -3.07
N ALA A 431 10.20 10.53 -2.33
CA ALA A 431 9.78 10.18 -0.97
C ALA A 431 9.90 11.32 0.06
N GLY A 432 10.56 12.42 -0.28
CA GLY A 432 11.00 13.45 0.64
C GLY A 432 9.92 14.34 1.27
N ASN A 433 8.77 14.53 0.61
CA ASN A 433 7.75 15.51 1.06
C ASN A 433 6.52 14.92 1.77
N VAL A 434 6.28 13.60 1.68
CA VAL A 434 5.08 12.94 2.22
C VAL A 434 5.35 12.25 3.56
N LEU A 435 6.63 11.96 3.82
CA LEU A 435 7.10 11.28 5.01
C LEU A 435 7.68 12.37 5.93
N GLY A 436 7.47 12.26 7.24
CA GLY A 436 7.93 13.30 8.17
C GLY A 436 9.42 13.62 7.96
N ALA A 437 9.83 14.86 8.23
CA ALA A 437 11.14 15.41 7.86
C ALA A 437 12.34 14.53 8.23
N GLU A 438 12.24 13.71 9.30
CA GLU A 438 13.31 12.79 9.72
C GLU A 438 13.45 11.54 8.85
N GLN A 439 12.34 10.96 8.35
CA GLN A 439 12.35 9.70 7.60
C GLN A 439 12.70 9.89 6.12
N SER A 440 12.25 11.01 5.56
CA SER A 440 12.49 11.46 4.19
C SER A 440 13.96 11.47 3.78
N GLY A 441 14.85 11.85 4.70
CA GLY A 441 16.29 11.90 4.46
C GLY A 441 16.93 10.52 4.26
N PHE A 442 16.41 9.48 4.93
CA PHE A 442 16.95 8.13 4.79
C PHE A 442 16.53 7.49 3.46
N ILE A 443 15.25 7.64 3.08
CA ILE A 443 14.73 7.07 1.84
C ILE A 443 15.36 7.74 0.61
N ALA A 444 15.54 9.06 0.63
CA ALA A 444 16.27 9.75 -0.43
C ALA A 444 17.72 9.22 -0.58
N GLY A 445 18.36 8.79 0.51
CA GLY A 445 19.73 8.27 0.48
C GLY A 445 19.87 6.83 -0.01
N VAL A 446 18.91 5.94 0.29
CA VAL A 446 19.02 4.49 0.00
C VAL A 446 18.01 3.96 -1.02
N GLY A 447 16.95 4.72 -1.31
CA GLY A 447 15.81 4.31 -2.13
C GLY A 447 14.70 3.62 -1.32
N PHE A 448 13.45 3.82 -1.75
CA PHE A 448 12.26 3.29 -1.05
C PHE A 448 12.24 1.77 -0.93
N ASP A 449 12.55 1.04 -2.01
CA ASP A 449 12.50 -0.44 -2.01
C ASP A 449 13.46 -1.04 -0.97
N LEU A 450 14.72 -0.58 -0.96
CA LEU A 450 15.72 -1.02 0.02
C LEU A 450 15.33 -0.61 1.45
N TYR A 451 14.73 0.57 1.62
CA TYR A 451 14.23 1.00 2.94
C TYR A 451 13.16 0.06 3.48
N VAL A 452 12.17 -0.32 2.66
CA VAL A 452 11.11 -1.27 3.04
C VAL A 452 11.69 -2.65 3.36
N ARG A 453 12.66 -3.15 2.58
CA ARG A 453 13.35 -4.42 2.89
C ARG A 453 14.05 -4.36 4.25
N LEU A 454 14.82 -3.30 4.50
CA LEU A 454 15.49 -3.11 5.80
C LEU A 454 14.50 -3.06 6.96
N MET A 455 13.30 -2.48 6.75
CA MET A 455 12.22 -2.43 7.75
C MET A 455 11.67 -3.83 8.04
N ALA A 456 11.39 -4.61 7.00
CA ALA A 456 10.95 -6.00 7.14
C ALA A 456 11.98 -6.86 7.88
N GLU A 457 13.26 -6.76 7.52
CA GLU A 457 14.36 -7.43 8.22
C GLU A 457 14.41 -7.04 9.71
N ALA A 458 14.37 -5.74 10.01
CA ALA A 458 14.47 -5.24 11.38
C ALA A 458 13.27 -5.70 12.24
N VAL A 459 12.07 -5.75 11.66
CA VAL A 459 10.88 -6.26 12.34
C VAL A 459 10.99 -7.76 12.60
N GLN A 460 11.41 -8.55 11.61
CA GLN A 460 11.60 -9.99 11.79
C GLN A 460 12.67 -10.31 12.84
N GLU A 461 13.81 -9.61 12.81
CA GLU A 461 14.91 -9.76 13.78
C GLU A 461 14.39 -9.53 15.22
N GLN A 462 13.57 -8.50 15.41
CA GLN A 462 13.03 -8.14 16.71
C GLN A 462 11.88 -9.06 17.16
N LYS A 463 11.01 -9.52 16.25
CA LYS A 463 10.00 -10.55 16.52
C LYS A 463 10.64 -11.88 16.92
N ALA A 464 11.72 -12.29 16.24
CA ALA A 464 12.50 -13.48 16.57
C ALA A 464 13.12 -13.38 17.98
N LYS A 465 13.69 -12.23 18.34
CA LYS A 465 14.22 -11.97 19.69
C LYS A 465 13.17 -12.09 20.79
N LEU A 466 11.93 -11.68 20.52
CA LEU A 466 10.83 -11.75 21.49
C LEU A 466 10.21 -13.15 21.61
N SER A 467 10.12 -13.88 20.51
CA SER A 467 9.53 -15.23 20.46
C SER A 467 10.52 -16.35 20.83
N GLY A 468 11.82 -16.03 20.96
CA GLY A 468 12.87 -17.02 21.20
C GLY A 468 13.16 -17.91 19.97
N ALA A 469 12.55 -17.61 18.82
CA ALA A 469 12.81 -18.30 17.56
C ALA A 469 14.19 -17.90 17.03
N ALA A 470 14.97 -18.87 16.57
CA ALA A 470 16.20 -18.59 15.86
C ALA A 470 15.88 -17.74 14.63
N VAL A 471 16.53 -16.58 14.52
CA VAL A 471 16.54 -15.79 13.28
C VAL A 471 16.99 -16.77 12.19
N THR A 472 16.13 -17.03 11.21
CA THR A 472 16.56 -17.78 10.03
C THR A 472 17.62 -16.92 9.37
N GLU A 473 18.90 -17.26 9.56
CA GLU A 473 19.98 -16.57 8.86
C GLU A 473 19.65 -16.67 7.36
N GLU A 474 19.53 -15.52 6.68
CA GLU A 474 19.42 -15.49 5.23
C GLU A 474 20.56 -16.33 4.68
N GLN A 475 20.22 -17.41 3.98
CA GLN A 475 21.22 -18.25 3.37
C GLN A 475 21.93 -17.40 2.30
N PRO A 476 23.26 -17.24 2.37
CA PRO A 476 24.00 -16.37 1.49
C PRO A 476 23.74 -16.70 0.02
N ASP A 477 23.71 -15.66 -0.83
CA ASP A 477 23.50 -15.85 -2.26
C ASP A 477 24.58 -16.73 -2.89
N VAL A 478 24.12 -17.54 -3.83
CA VAL A 478 24.97 -18.50 -4.53
C VAL A 478 25.37 -17.94 -5.88
N LYS A 479 26.64 -17.59 -6.00
CA LYS A 479 27.26 -17.16 -7.24
C LYS A 479 27.55 -18.37 -8.12
N VAL A 480 26.93 -18.44 -9.31
CA VAL A 480 27.17 -19.51 -10.30
C VAL A 480 27.79 -18.90 -11.56
N GLU A 481 29.08 -19.14 -11.81
CA GLU A 481 29.78 -18.72 -13.04
C GLU A 481 30.29 -19.95 -13.78
N LEU A 482 29.42 -20.53 -14.61
CA LEU A 482 29.71 -21.68 -15.47
C LEU A 482 29.54 -21.28 -16.95
N PRO A 483 30.28 -21.91 -17.88
CA PRO A 483 30.17 -21.63 -19.31
C PRO A 483 28.88 -22.23 -19.90
N ILE A 484 27.76 -21.58 -19.60
CA ILE A 484 26.41 -21.97 -20.01
C ILE A 484 25.80 -20.80 -20.78
N ASN A 485 25.26 -21.07 -21.98
CA ASN A 485 24.50 -20.08 -22.72
C ASN A 485 23.09 -19.93 -22.13
N ALA A 486 23.00 -19.19 -21.03
CA ALA A 486 21.77 -18.91 -20.29
C ALA A 486 21.42 -17.43 -20.36
N HIS A 487 20.47 -17.07 -21.22
CA HIS A 487 19.99 -15.70 -21.37
C HIS A 487 18.60 -15.68 -21.99
N ILE A 488 17.90 -14.55 -21.88
CA ILE A 488 16.64 -14.30 -22.58
C ILE A 488 16.96 -13.63 -23.92
N PRO A 489 16.70 -14.29 -25.07
CA PRO A 489 16.98 -13.75 -26.40
C PRO A 489 16.15 -12.49 -26.73
N HIS A 490 16.69 -11.63 -27.60
CA HIS A 490 16.04 -10.36 -27.99
C HIS A 490 14.77 -10.55 -28.82
N ASP A 491 14.73 -11.62 -29.60
CA ASP A 491 13.63 -12.05 -30.44
C ASP A 491 12.50 -12.72 -29.65
N TYR A 492 12.80 -13.35 -28.51
CA TYR A 492 11.80 -13.94 -27.62
C TYR A 492 11.06 -12.90 -26.77
N VAL A 493 11.79 -11.96 -26.16
CA VAL A 493 11.20 -10.81 -25.45
C VAL A 493 11.73 -9.51 -26.03
N THR A 494 10.98 -8.92 -26.96
CA THR A 494 11.40 -7.74 -27.72
C THR A 494 11.54 -6.48 -26.85
N SER A 495 10.66 -6.31 -25.86
CA SER A 495 10.71 -5.18 -24.93
C SER A 495 11.77 -5.38 -23.85
N GLU A 496 12.72 -4.44 -23.76
CA GLU A 496 13.77 -4.44 -22.74
C GLU A 496 13.20 -4.41 -21.31
N ARG A 497 12.13 -3.64 -21.09
CA ARG A 497 11.44 -3.57 -19.79
C ARG A 497 10.90 -4.93 -19.36
N LEU A 498 10.19 -5.62 -20.26
CA LEU A 498 9.61 -6.94 -19.99
C LEU A 498 10.69 -8.01 -19.83
N ARG A 499 11.82 -7.86 -20.54
CA ARG A 499 12.95 -8.77 -20.40
C ARG A 499 13.62 -8.64 -19.03
N LEU A 500 13.80 -7.42 -18.55
CA LEU A 500 14.31 -7.16 -17.19
C LEU A 500 13.35 -7.69 -16.12
N GLU A 501 12.04 -7.54 -16.32
CA GLU A 501 11.01 -8.13 -15.45
C GLU A 501 11.11 -9.66 -15.41
N ALA A 502 11.25 -10.31 -16.57
CA ALA A 502 11.44 -11.76 -16.66
C ALA A 502 12.74 -12.22 -15.97
N TYR A 503 13.86 -11.52 -16.17
CA TYR A 503 15.10 -11.82 -15.44
C TYR A 503 14.93 -11.69 -13.93
N LYS A 504 14.25 -10.63 -13.45
CA LYS A 504 13.96 -10.46 -12.02
C LYS A 504 13.13 -11.59 -11.46
N ARG A 505 12.11 -12.02 -12.21
CA ARG A 505 11.23 -13.11 -11.80
C ARG A 505 11.98 -14.44 -11.69
N ILE A 506 12.85 -14.73 -12.65
CA ILE A 506 13.73 -15.92 -12.59
C ILE A 506 14.75 -15.81 -11.44
N ALA A 507 15.33 -14.64 -11.21
CA ALA A 507 16.26 -14.41 -10.11
C ALA A 507 15.59 -14.54 -8.73
N ALA A 508 14.30 -14.27 -8.60
CA ALA A 508 13.54 -14.40 -7.36
C ALA A 508 13.10 -15.84 -7.02
N ILE A 509 13.32 -16.81 -7.91
CA ILE A 509 12.94 -18.22 -7.67
C ILE A 509 13.72 -18.77 -6.48
N SER A 510 12.98 -19.10 -5.42
CA SER A 510 13.48 -19.65 -4.15
C SER A 510 13.13 -21.13 -3.93
N ALA A 511 12.16 -21.68 -4.66
CA ALA A 511 11.70 -23.05 -4.53
C ALA A 511 11.53 -23.72 -5.91
N PRO A 512 11.74 -25.05 -6.02
CA PRO A 512 11.60 -25.75 -7.30
C PRO A 512 10.23 -25.62 -7.95
N ILE A 513 9.16 -25.55 -7.14
CA ILE A 513 7.78 -25.40 -7.63
C ILE A 513 7.56 -24.10 -8.41
N HIS A 514 8.22 -23.01 -8.00
CA HIS A 514 8.11 -21.71 -8.67
C HIS A 514 8.77 -21.71 -10.06
N ILE A 515 9.63 -22.69 -10.39
CA ILE A 515 10.27 -22.78 -11.71
C ILE A 515 9.23 -23.10 -12.78
N ASP A 516 8.35 -24.06 -12.49
CA ASP A 516 7.34 -24.52 -13.45
C ASP A 516 6.27 -23.43 -13.66
N GLU A 517 5.86 -22.73 -12.59
CA GLU A 517 4.97 -21.56 -12.67
C GLU A 517 5.54 -20.43 -13.55
N VAL A 518 6.81 -20.06 -13.33
CA VAL A 518 7.47 -19.03 -14.14
C VAL A 518 7.61 -19.48 -15.59
N ARG A 519 7.87 -20.76 -15.82
CA ARG A 519 7.95 -21.32 -17.18
C ARG A 519 6.60 -21.27 -17.88
N GLU A 520 5.52 -21.62 -17.19
CA GLU A 520 4.15 -21.53 -17.72
C GLU A 520 3.79 -20.08 -18.05
N GLU A 521 4.06 -19.14 -17.17
CA GLU A 521 3.83 -17.71 -17.43
C GLU A 521 4.62 -17.19 -18.63
N LEU A 522 5.91 -17.54 -18.74
CA LEU A 522 6.72 -17.16 -19.89
C LEU A 522 6.17 -17.77 -21.19
N THR A 523 5.64 -19.00 -21.10
CA THR A 523 5.04 -19.69 -22.24
C THR A 523 3.73 -19.05 -22.69
N ASP A 524 2.88 -18.68 -21.73
CA ASP A 524 1.59 -18.03 -21.97
C ASP A 524 1.78 -16.63 -22.58
N ARG A 525 2.72 -15.84 -22.04
CA ARG A 525 2.96 -14.46 -22.47
C ARG A 525 3.75 -14.33 -23.77
N TYR A 526 4.72 -15.22 -24.02
CA TYR A 526 5.73 -15.04 -25.09
C TYR A 526 5.85 -16.25 -26.03
N GLY A 527 5.08 -17.31 -25.82
CA GLY A 527 5.17 -18.56 -26.59
C GLY A 527 6.26 -19.50 -26.07
N LYS A 528 6.61 -20.53 -26.83
CA LYS A 528 7.52 -21.58 -26.34
C LYS A 528 8.93 -21.02 -25.99
N PRO A 529 9.44 -21.24 -24.76
CA PRO A 529 10.78 -20.80 -24.37
C PRO A 529 11.89 -21.36 -25.28
N PRO A 530 12.84 -20.52 -25.75
CA PRO A 530 14.07 -20.96 -26.40
C PRO A 530 14.98 -21.75 -25.46
N VAL A 531 15.94 -22.47 -26.03
CA VAL A 531 16.90 -23.29 -25.28
C VAL A 531 17.69 -22.46 -24.27
N GLU A 532 18.02 -21.22 -24.62
CA GLU A 532 18.75 -20.27 -23.77
C GLU A 532 17.95 -19.86 -22.52
N VAL A 533 16.61 -19.83 -22.62
CA VAL A 533 15.70 -19.54 -21.51
C VAL A 533 15.53 -20.77 -20.62
N ASP A 534 15.36 -21.96 -21.23
CA ASP A 534 15.33 -23.22 -20.47
C ASP A 534 16.66 -23.43 -19.71
N ASN A 535 17.81 -23.09 -20.31
CA ASN A 535 19.11 -23.11 -19.63
C ASN A 535 19.14 -22.17 -18.41
N LEU A 536 18.54 -20.98 -18.53
CA LEU A 536 18.48 -20.00 -17.44
C LEU A 536 17.61 -20.50 -16.27
N LEU A 537 16.50 -21.16 -16.56
CA LEU A 537 15.65 -21.83 -15.56
C LEU A 537 16.40 -22.98 -14.87
N GLU A 538 17.17 -23.76 -15.62
CA GLU A 538 18.00 -24.83 -15.05
C GLU A 538 19.14 -24.27 -14.18
N VAL A 539 19.74 -23.14 -14.54
CA VAL A 539 20.71 -22.44 -13.67
C VAL A 539 20.04 -22.03 -12.35
N ALA A 540 18.81 -21.51 -12.39
CA ALA A 540 18.04 -21.21 -11.18
C ALA A 540 17.76 -22.47 -10.35
N ARG A 541 17.42 -23.60 -10.99
CA ARG A 541 17.24 -24.92 -10.34
C ARG A 541 18.51 -25.37 -9.64
N PHE A 542 19.66 -25.27 -10.30
CA PHE A 542 20.96 -25.62 -9.73
C PHE A 542 21.33 -24.70 -8.57
N ARG A 543 21.05 -23.40 -8.67
CA ARG A 543 21.29 -22.43 -7.60
C ARG A 543 20.56 -22.79 -6.31
N ILE A 544 19.30 -23.23 -6.41
CA ILE A 544 18.52 -23.71 -5.25
C ILE A 544 19.18 -24.94 -4.61
N ARG A 545 19.64 -25.90 -5.42
CA ARG A 545 20.34 -27.10 -4.92
C ARG A 545 21.65 -26.74 -4.24
N ALA A 546 22.47 -25.90 -4.87
CA ALA A 546 23.73 -25.43 -4.30
C ALA A 546 23.51 -24.68 -2.98
N ARG A 547 22.45 -23.87 -2.90
CA ARG A 547 22.03 -23.18 -1.67
C ARG A 547 21.66 -24.17 -0.57
N SER A 548 20.85 -25.18 -0.88
CA SER A 548 20.49 -26.23 0.09
C SER A 548 21.68 -27.04 0.59
N ALA A 549 22.75 -27.11 -0.21
CA ALA A 549 24.03 -27.74 0.13
C ALA A 549 24.98 -26.83 0.93
N GLY A 550 24.61 -25.57 1.20
CA GLY A 550 25.43 -24.59 1.91
C GLY A 550 26.56 -23.98 1.07
N LEU A 551 26.52 -24.13 -0.26
CA LEU A 551 27.48 -23.54 -1.18
C LEU A 551 27.07 -22.10 -1.52
N THR A 552 28.05 -21.20 -1.67
CA THR A 552 27.87 -19.79 -2.04
C THR A 552 28.61 -19.40 -3.31
N ASP A 553 29.57 -20.20 -3.76
CA ASP A 553 30.40 -19.92 -4.92
C ASP A 553 30.63 -21.22 -5.71
N VAL A 554 30.08 -21.26 -6.92
CA VAL A 554 30.30 -22.30 -7.92
C VAL A 554 30.85 -21.64 -9.19
N THR A 555 32.16 -21.68 -9.38
CA THR A 555 32.83 -20.89 -10.42
C THR A 555 33.84 -21.71 -11.22
N LEU A 556 33.95 -21.45 -12.52
CA LEU A 556 34.99 -22.05 -13.36
C LEU A 556 36.34 -21.36 -13.09
N GLN A 557 37.31 -22.11 -12.56
CA GLN A 557 38.68 -21.66 -12.31
C GLN A 557 39.67 -22.46 -13.17
N GLY A 558 40.01 -21.92 -14.34
CA GLY A 558 40.92 -22.55 -15.30
C GLY A 558 40.31 -23.83 -15.90
N GLN A 559 40.86 -24.99 -15.54
CA GLN A 559 40.33 -26.30 -15.96
C GLN A 559 39.52 -27.01 -14.88
N ASN A 560 39.29 -26.36 -13.73
CA ASN A 560 38.56 -26.90 -12.59
C ASN A 560 37.33 -26.05 -12.28
N ILE A 561 36.30 -26.68 -11.75
CA ILE A 561 35.12 -26.04 -11.18
C ILE A 561 35.35 -25.97 -9.67
N LYS A 562 35.28 -24.77 -9.13
CA LYS A 562 35.39 -24.48 -7.71
C LYS A 562 34.00 -24.53 -7.09
N PHE A 563 33.88 -25.21 -5.96
CA PHE A 563 32.70 -25.21 -5.09
C PHE A 563 33.14 -24.74 -3.69
N GLY A 564 32.50 -23.70 -3.16
CA GLY A 564 32.77 -23.18 -1.83
C GLY A 564 31.55 -22.52 -1.17
N PRO A 565 31.48 -22.45 0.17
CA PRO A 565 32.33 -23.18 1.12
C PRO A 565 31.96 -24.67 1.16
N ALA A 566 32.95 -25.54 0.93
CA ALA A 566 32.81 -26.98 0.96
C ALA A 566 33.30 -27.54 2.30
N ARG A 567 32.37 -27.83 3.22
CA ARG A 567 32.68 -28.46 4.51
C ARG A 567 32.39 -29.96 4.43
N LEU A 568 33.38 -30.75 4.04
CA LEU A 568 33.23 -32.20 3.84
C LEU A 568 33.67 -32.98 5.07
N LYS A 569 32.79 -33.85 5.59
CA LYS A 569 33.10 -34.88 6.61
C LYS A 569 34.12 -35.86 6.05
N GLU A 570 34.85 -36.57 6.92
CA GLU A 570 35.84 -37.59 6.51
C GLU A 570 35.24 -38.66 5.58
N SER A 571 34.01 -39.11 5.87
CA SER A 571 33.27 -40.05 5.00
C SER A 571 32.99 -39.51 3.60
N GLN A 572 32.74 -38.20 3.49
CA GLN A 572 32.54 -37.52 2.21
C GLN A 572 33.87 -37.34 1.46
N GLN A 573 34.99 -37.13 2.15
CA GLN A 573 36.31 -37.05 1.53
C GLN A 573 36.71 -38.39 0.89
N VAL A 574 36.52 -39.51 1.61
CA VAL A 574 36.76 -40.86 1.05
C VAL A 574 35.86 -41.15 -0.16
N ARG A 575 34.60 -40.69 -0.11
CA ARG A 575 33.67 -40.82 -1.23
C ARG A 575 34.09 -39.97 -2.45
N LEU A 576 34.59 -38.76 -2.21
CA LEU A 576 35.13 -37.88 -3.24
C LEU A 576 36.32 -38.54 -3.95
N ASP A 577 37.26 -39.10 -3.20
CA ASP A 577 38.43 -39.79 -3.78
C ASP A 577 38.03 -41.02 -4.62
N ARG A 578 36.96 -41.71 -4.23
CA ARG A 578 36.42 -42.86 -4.96
C ARG A 578 35.71 -42.46 -6.27
N LEU A 579 34.83 -41.46 -6.21
CA LEU A 579 33.97 -41.06 -7.34
C LEU A 579 34.66 -40.08 -8.30
N TYR A 580 35.53 -39.21 -7.77
CA TYR A 580 36.15 -38.10 -8.48
C TYR A 580 37.67 -38.06 -8.23
N LYS A 581 38.39 -39.09 -8.70
CA LYS A 581 39.84 -39.33 -8.47
C LYS A 581 40.80 -38.15 -8.76
N LYS A 582 40.37 -37.11 -9.47
CA LYS A 582 41.18 -35.94 -9.80
C LYS A 582 40.71 -34.65 -9.09
N ALA A 583 39.73 -34.76 -8.20
CA ALA A 583 39.28 -33.66 -7.36
C ALA A 583 40.36 -33.29 -6.33
N ILE A 584 40.43 -32.01 -6.00
CA ILE A 584 41.36 -31.47 -4.99
C ILE A 584 40.51 -30.77 -3.95
N TYR A 585 40.52 -31.30 -2.72
CA TYR A 585 39.89 -30.66 -1.58
C TYR A 585 40.91 -29.86 -0.77
N LYS A 586 40.69 -28.54 -0.62
CA LYS A 586 41.53 -27.64 0.17
C LYS A 586 40.84 -27.29 1.49
N GLN A 587 41.12 -28.08 2.54
CA GLN A 587 40.48 -27.94 3.84
C GLN A 587 40.66 -26.54 4.46
N ALA A 588 41.87 -25.97 4.41
CA ALA A 588 42.16 -24.65 4.98
C ALA A 588 41.40 -23.48 4.33
N ALA A 589 40.98 -23.65 3.07
CA ALA A 589 40.24 -22.64 2.31
C ALA A 589 38.77 -23.03 2.12
N GLU A 590 38.30 -24.12 2.75
CA GLU A 590 36.96 -24.71 2.57
C GLU A 590 36.53 -24.76 1.10
N THR A 591 37.41 -25.22 0.20
CA THR A 591 37.14 -25.22 -1.25
C THR A 591 37.36 -26.59 -1.88
N LEU A 592 36.42 -26.99 -2.72
CA LEU A 592 36.51 -28.19 -3.55
C LEU A 592 36.76 -27.78 -4.99
N LEU A 593 37.85 -28.28 -5.59
CA LEU A 593 38.18 -28.07 -6.99
C LEU A 593 38.02 -29.38 -7.74
N VAL A 594 37.16 -29.42 -8.75
CA VAL A 594 36.94 -30.64 -9.55
C VAL A 594 37.20 -30.36 -11.02
N PRO A 595 38.03 -31.14 -11.72
CA PRO A 595 38.28 -30.92 -13.14
C PRO A 595 36.99 -30.96 -13.97
N VAL A 596 36.87 -30.06 -14.95
CA VAL A 596 35.71 -30.02 -15.83
C VAL A 596 35.55 -31.38 -16.53
N PRO A 597 34.39 -32.04 -16.41
CA PRO A 597 34.13 -33.33 -17.05
C PRO A 597 34.27 -33.23 -18.57
N LYS A 598 34.73 -34.32 -19.19
CA LYS A 598 34.87 -34.44 -20.65
C LYS A 598 33.95 -35.53 -21.17
N THR A 599 33.46 -35.37 -22.40
CA THR A 599 32.64 -36.36 -23.12
C THR A 599 33.30 -37.74 -23.25
N LYS A 600 34.65 -37.79 -23.27
CA LYS A 600 35.45 -39.04 -23.32
C LYS A 600 36.75 -38.91 -22.50
N PRO A 601 37.28 -40.00 -21.90
CA PRO A 601 38.52 -39.98 -21.10
C PRO A 601 39.78 -39.53 -21.86
N LEU A 602 39.89 -39.86 -23.14
CA LEU A 602 40.92 -39.35 -24.06
C LEU A 602 40.25 -38.68 -25.26
N GLY A 603 40.75 -37.50 -25.66
CA GLY A 603 40.29 -36.76 -26.84
C GLY A 603 38.89 -36.13 -26.76
N GLY A 604 38.19 -36.25 -25.62
CA GLY A 604 36.86 -35.69 -25.42
C GLY A 604 36.86 -34.16 -25.24
N GLN A 605 35.81 -33.51 -25.76
CA GLN A 605 35.54 -32.10 -25.50
C GLN A 605 35.00 -31.94 -24.05
N PRO A 606 35.33 -30.83 -23.35
CA PRO A 606 34.70 -30.49 -22.08
C PRO A 606 33.18 -30.42 -22.21
N LEU A 607 32.44 -30.91 -21.22
CA LEU A 607 30.99 -30.71 -21.16
C LEU A 607 30.67 -29.21 -21.13
N ARG A 608 29.56 -28.83 -21.76
CA ARG A 608 29.05 -27.46 -21.82
C ARG A 608 27.55 -27.44 -21.51
N ASP A 609 27.02 -26.26 -21.23
CA ASP A 609 25.59 -26.00 -21.07
C ASP A 609 24.90 -26.97 -20.08
N LEU A 610 23.76 -27.56 -20.46
CA LEU A 610 22.96 -28.43 -19.60
C LEU A 610 23.69 -29.68 -19.12
N ASP A 611 24.57 -30.27 -19.94
CA ASP A 611 25.30 -31.47 -19.56
C ASP A 611 26.32 -31.17 -18.45
N LEU A 612 26.95 -29.99 -18.52
CA LEU A 612 27.83 -29.50 -17.47
C LEU A 612 27.05 -29.21 -16.19
N LEU A 613 25.90 -28.55 -16.31
CA LEU A 613 25.07 -28.17 -15.17
C LEU A 613 24.46 -29.40 -14.46
N LYS A 614 23.99 -30.39 -15.23
CA LYS A 614 23.53 -31.68 -14.69
C LYS A 614 24.63 -32.39 -13.93
N TRP A 615 25.82 -32.48 -14.52
CA TRP A 615 26.97 -33.09 -13.85
C TRP A 615 27.35 -32.36 -12.55
N CYS A 616 27.31 -31.02 -12.55
CA CYS A 616 27.52 -30.23 -11.34
C CYS A 616 26.42 -30.51 -10.29
N GLY A 617 25.16 -30.63 -10.72
CA GLY A 617 24.03 -31.00 -9.88
C GLY A 617 24.21 -32.36 -9.23
N ASP A 618 24.57 -33.38 -10.01
CA ASP A 618 24.82 -34.74 -9.54
C ASP A 618 26.00 -34.79 -8.57
N LEU A 619 27.02 -33.96 -8.77
CA LEU A 619 28.14 -33.82 -7.83
C LEU A 619 27.68 -33.20 -6.52
N VAL A 620 26.90 -32.12 -6.58
CA VAL A 620 26.37 -31.45 -5.38
C VAL A 620 25.50 -32.41 -4.59
N GLU A 621 24.63 -33.15 -5.26
CA GLU A 621 23.80 -34.18 -4.66
C GLU A 621 24.67 -35.30 -4.07
N ALA A 622 25.50 -35.95 -4.87
CA ALA A 622 26.33 -37.05 -4.40
C ALA A 622 27.26 -36.66 -3.23
N MET A 623 27.67 -35.40 -3.12
CA MET A 623 28.64 -34.98 -2.10
C MET A 623 28.06 -34.27 -0.89
N PHE A 624 27.10 -33.36 -1.06
CA PHE A 624 26.65 -32.44 -0.02
C PHE A 624 25.23 -32.73 0.48
N LEU A 625 24.37 -33.31 -0.35
CA LEU A 625 22.99 -33.67 0.02
C LEU A 625 22.94 -35.19 0.15
N GLU A 626 22.79 -35.75 1.36
CA GLU A 626 22.78 -37.22 1.49
C GLU A 626 21.78 -37.86 0.51
N PRO A 627 22.16 -38.92 -0.25
CA PRO A 627 21.19 -39.59 -1.10
C PRO A 627 20.09 -40.14 -0.19
N ALA A 628 18.83 -39.88 -0.53
CA ALA A 628 17.73 -40.64 0.04
C ALA A 628 18.09 -42.13 -0.08
N ARG A 629 18.13 -42.83 1.05
CA ARG A 629 18.21 -44.28 1.03
C ARG A 629 17.01 -44.76 0.23
N VAL A 630 17.25 -45.28 -0.97
CA VAL A 630 16.29 -46.15 -1.62
C VAL A 630 16.31 -47.43 -0.80
N SER A 631 15.34 -47.55 0.11
CA SER A 631 14.95 -48.79 0.79
C SER A 631 13.46 -48.96 0.63
#